data_AF-R0KUL9-F1
#
_entry.id   AF-R0KUL9-F1
#
_cell.length_a   1.000
_cell.length_b   1.000
_cell.length_c   1.000
_cell.angle_alpha   90.00
_cell.angle_beta   90.00
_cell.angle_gamma   90.00
#
_symmetry.space_group_name_H-M   'P 1'
#
loop_
_entity.id
_entity.type
_entity.pdbx_description
1 polymer ?
#
loop_
_entity_poly.entity_id
_entity_poly.type
_entity_poly.pdbx_seq_one_letter_code
_entity_poly.pdbx_strand_id
1 'polypeptide(L)'
;LWCQRCIVVGNGHSIHGQRFGNLIDSHHVIIRLNDAPVREYKKDVGERTSIRLFFPESALPNPLENNDNDTLMVFVPFKPSDFLWLREVLLKTRNETKVGFWHQPPQQWNGNISQLRILNPYVTYEATYKLLQLNASSRRYATMGIIALNLALHICQEVNIAGFGYPGNHDNTAPIHYYNTGRSRKEELIQHNLTAEGNWLLKMIERGVIADLASPAFQAQN
;
A
#
# COMPACT_ATOMS: atom_id res chain seq x y z
N LEU A 1 -18.06 22.36 -4.39
CA LEU A 1 -16.92 21.45 -4.62
C LEU A 1 -16.75 20.63 -3.35
N TRP A 2 -16.88 19.31 -3.43
CA TRP A 2 -16.65 18.42 -2.29
C TRP A 2 -15.13 18.25 -2.10
N CYS A 3 -14.62 18.52 -0.89
CA CYS A 3 -13.22 18.28 -0.57
C CYS A 3 -13.03 16.80 -0.24
N GLN A 4 -12.41 16.04 -1.13
CA GLN A 4 -12.14 14.62 -0.95
C GLN A 4 -10.85 14.45 -0.15
N ARG A 5 -11.01 14.22 1.15
CA ARG A 5 -9.95 13.87 2.08
C ARG A 5 -9.65 12.38 1.99
N CYS A 6 -8.42 12.06 1.67
CA CYS A 6 -7.95 10.70 1.52
C CYS A 6 -6.92 10.38 2.57
N ILE A 7 -6.84 9.11 2.95
CA ILE A 7 -5.75 8.58 3.75
C ILE A 7 -5.15 7.36 3.09
N VAL A 8 -3.82 7.33 3.01
CA VAL A 8 -3.07 6.11 2.67
C VAL A 8 -2.61 5.46 3.97
N VAL A 9 -3.02 4.22 4.19
CA VAL A 9 -2.63 3.44 5.36
C VAL A 9 -1.52 2.48 4.94
N GLY A 10 -0.29 2.80 5.33
CA GLY A 10 0.87 1.95 5.16
C GLY A 10 0.84 0.75 6.11
N ASN A 11 1.74 -0.21 5.85
CA ASN A 11 1.81 -1.44 6.62
C ASN A 11 2.79 -1.37 7.80
N GLY A 12 3.44 -0.23 8.02
CA GLY A 12 4.51 -0.05 9.00
C GLY A 12 4.06 -0.28 10.43
N HIS A 13 4.94 -0.83 11.27
CA HIS A 13 4.67 -1.08 12.69
C HIS A 13 4.40 0.21 13.49
N SER A 14 4.77 1.39 12.97
CA SER A 14 4.55 2.69 13.61
C SER A 14 3.10 2.97 13.99
N ILE A 15 2.13 2.34 13.31
CA ILE A 15 0.69 2.48 13.62
C ILE A 15 0.22 1.57 14.76
N HIS A 16 1.00 0.54 15.13
CA HIS A 16 0.61 -0.42 16.15
C HIS A 16 0.44 0.25 17.53
N GLY A 17 -0.72 0.03 18.16
CA GLY A 17 -1.06 0.62 19.46
C GLY A 17 -1.43 2.11 19.44
N GLN A 18 -1.37 2.78 18.28
CA GLN A 18 -1.67 4.22 18.18
C GLN A 18 -3.17 4.55 18.24
N ARG A 19 -4.04 3.55 18.05
CA ARG A 19 -5.49 3.69 18.09
C ARG A 19 -6.07 4.70 17.10
N PHE A 20 -5.46 4.85 15.93
CA PHE A 20 -5.92 5.78 14.89
C PHE A 20 -7.18 5.33 14.14
N GLY A 21 -7.79 4.18 14.48
CA GLY A 21 -8.82 3.56 13.66
C GLY A 21 -10.03 4.46 13.37
N ASN A 22 -10.60 5.11 14.38
CA ASN A 22 -11.72 6.03 14.19
C ASN A 22 -11.35 7.25 13.33
N LEU A 23 -10.13 7.74 13.48
CA LEU A 23 -9.63 8.89 12.73
C LEU A 23 -9.39 8.51 11.26
N ILE A 24 -8.82 7.32 11.00
CA ILE A 24 -8.71 6.76 9.65
C ILE A 24 -10.09 6.62 9.02
N ASP A 25 -11.04 6.01 9.74
CA ASP A 25 -12.41 5.80 9.27
C ASP A 25 -13.22 7.09 9.08
N SER A 26 -12.72 8.24 9.53
CA SER A 26 -13.35 9.55 9.27
C SER A 26 -13.04 10.13 7.88
N HIS A 27 -12.11 9.53 7.14
CA HIS A 27 -11.73 9.98 5.80
C HIS A 27 -12.78 9.55 4.75
N HIS A 28 -12.84 10.31 3.65
CA HIS A 28 -13.77 10.02 2.56
C HIS A 28 -13.30 8.81 1.74
N VAL A 29 -11.99 8.70 1.51
CA VAL A 29 -11.36 7.57 0.82
C VAL A 29 -10.20 7.02 1.63
N ILE A 30 -10.18 5.71 1.82
CA ILE A 30 -9.14 5.00 2.57
C ILE A 30 -8.45 4.03 1.61
N ILE A 31 -7.17 4.26 1.37
CA ILE A 31 -6.33 3.48 0.48
C ILE A 31 -5.44 2.55 1.33
N ARG A 32 -5.62 1.24 1.18
CA ARG A 32 -4.81 0.20 1.84
C ARG A 32 -3.97 -0.56 0.83
N LEU A 33 -2.95 -1.25 1.32
CA LEU A 33 -1.92 -1.86 0.50
C LEU A 33 -1.80 -3.35 0.81
N ASN A 34 -1.47 -4.13 -0.23
CA ASN A 34 -1.08 -5.53 -0.13
C ASN A 34 -2.13 -6.37 0.63
N ASP A 35 -1.66 -7.36 1.39
CA ASP A 35 -2.41 -8.33 2.18
C ASP A 35 -2.65 -7.90 3.63
N ALA A 36 -2.47 -6.61 3.96
CA ALA A 36 -2.47 -6.15 5.34
C ALA A 36 -3.81 -6.43 6.07
N PRO A 37 -3.82 -7.13 7.22
CA PRO A 37 -5.05 -7.47 7.91
C PRO A 37 -5.70 -6.24 8.56
N VAL A 38 -7.04 -6.19 8.55
CA VAL A 38 -7.81 -5.06 9.10
C VAL A 38 -8.57 -5.47 10.35
N ARG A 39 -9.27 -6.61 10.33
CA ARG A 39 -10.24 -7.01 11.35
C ARG A 39 -9.64 -7.10 12.76
N GLU A 40 -8.46 -7.68 12.87
CA GLU A 40 -7.75 -7.89 14.14
C GLU A 40 -7.11 -6.61 14.69
N TYR A 41 -6.84 -5.64 13.82
CA TYR A 41 -6.10 -4.41 14.13
C TYR A 41 -6.96 -3.15 14.07
N LYS A 42 -8.28 -3.30 13.97
CA LYS A 42 -9.22 -2.21 13.73
C LYS A 42 -9.10 -1.00 14.65
N LYS A 43 -8.67 -1.21 15.90
CA LYS A 43 -8.44 -0.11 16.85
C LYS A 43 -7.38 0.84 16.31
N ASP A 44 -6.33 0.31 15.72
CA ASP A 44 -5.19 1.06 15.21
C ASP A 44 -5.38 1.49 13.76
N VAL A 45 -5.96 0.62 12.92
CA VAL A 45 -5.99 0.82 11.46
C VAL A 45 -7.37 1.13 10.89
N GLY A 46 -8.44 1.09 11.68
CA GLY A 46 -9.82 1.30 11.23
C GLY A 46 -10.45 0.04 10.65
N GLU A 47 -11.71 0.10 10.25
CA GLU A 47 -12.45 -1.01 9.64
C GLU A 47 -12.70 -0.78 8.13
N ARG A 48 -12.78 0.47 7.67
CA ARG A 48 -13.20 0.80 6.30
C ARG A 48 -12.05 0.72 5.31
N THR A 49 -12.36 0.34 4.07
CA THR A 49 -11.43 0.33 2.94
C THR A 49 -12.15 0.74 1.66
N SER A 50 -11.74 1.84 1.04
CA SER A 50 -12.32 2.28 -0.23
C SER A 50 -11.56 1.70 -1.43
N ILE A 51 -10.23 1.68 -1.34
CA ILE A 51 -9.33 1.22 -2.39
C ILE A 51 -8.28 0.32 -1.75
N ARG A 52 -8.00 -0.83 -2.36
CA ARG A 52 -6.85 -1.67 -1.99
C ARG A 52 -5.96 -1.93 -3.19
N LEU A 53 -4.73 -1.46 -3.12
CA LEU A 53 -3.71 -1.75 -4.12
C LEU A 53 -3.06 -3.10 -3.80
N PHE A 54 -2.96 -3.96 -4.80
CA PHE A 54 -2.36 -5.28 -4.66
C PHE A 54 -1.67 -5.71 -5.96
N PHE A 55 -0.80 -6.70 -5.86
CA PHE A 55 -0.15 -7.39 -6.97
C PHE A 55 -0.16 -8.90 -6.68
N PRO A 56 0.14 -9.79 -7.64
CA PRO A 56 -0.09 -11.23 -7.47
C PRO A 56 0.49 -11.78 -6.16
N GLU A 57 1.75 -11.46 -5.86
CA GLU A 57 2.45 -11.99 -4.69
C GLU A 57 1.94 -11.45 -3.34
N SER A 58 1.13 -10.40 -3.33
CA SER A 58 0.46 -9.84 -2.15
C SER A 58 -1.07 -10.02 -2.17
N ALA A 59 -1.59 -10.82 -3.11
CA ALA A 59 -3.02 -11.07 -3.21
C ALA A 59 -3.47 -12.12 -2.19
N LEU A 60 -4.60 -11.85 -1.53
CA LEU A 60 -5.31 -12.85 -0.72
C LEU A 60 -6.28 -13.65 -1.60
N PRO A 61 -6.46 -14.97 -1.37
CA PRO A 61 -7.45 -15.77 -2.09
C PRO A 61 -8.87 -15.21 -1.95
N ASN A 62 -9.21 -14.68 -0.77
CA ASN A 62 -10.49 -14.07 -0.48
C ASN A 62 -10.32 -12.63 0.02
N PRO A 63 -10.34 -11.62 -0.88
CA PRO A 63 -10.16 -10.23 -0.47
C PRO A 63 -11.28 -9.73 0.46
N LEU A 64 -12.48 -10.30 0.43
CA LEU A 64 -13.61 -9.85 1.27
C LEU A 64 -13.39 -10.08 2.78
N GLU A 65 -12.39 -10.87 3.17
CA GLU A 65 -12.05 -11.06 4.58
C GLU A 65 -11.46 -9.81 5.24
N ASN A 66 -10.86 -8.90 4.47
CA ASN A 66 -10.17 -7.72 5.01
C ASN A 66 -10.60 -6.42 4.30
N ASN A 67 -11.73 -6.43 3.61
CA ASN A 67 -12.24 -5.32 2.82
C ASN A 67 -13.76 -5.24 2.89
N ASP A 68 -14.30 -4.06 2.61
CA ASP A 68 -15.74 -3.84 2.40
C ASP A 68 -16.19 -4.45 1.07
N ASN A 69 -17.51 -4.67 0.93
CA ASN A 69 -18.08 -5.26 -0.29
C ASN A 69 -17.90 -4.37 -1.54
N ASP A 70 -17.81 -3.06 -1.34
CA ASP A 70 -17.65 -2.04 -2.38
C ASP A 70 -16.19 -1.56 -2.52
N THR A 71 -15.24 -2.17 -1.81
CA THR A 71 -13.81 -1.84 -1.97
C THR A 71 -13.35 -2.08 -3.41
N LEU A 72 -12.76 -1.05 -4.00
CA LEU A 72 -12.07 -1.16 -5.29
C LEU A 72 -10.74 -1.90 -5.12
N MET A 73 -10.66 -3.09 -5.72
CA MET A 73 -9.44 -3.87 -5.77
C MET A 73 -8.61 -3.40 -6.97
N VAL A 74 -7.51 -2.69 -6.72
CA VAL A 74 -6.67 -2.09 -7.76
C VAL A 74 -5.42 -2.94 -7.95
N PHE A 75 -5.38 -3.66 -9.08
CA PHE A 75 -4.26 -4.49 -9.49
C PHE A 75 -3.11 -3.61 -10.03
N VAL A 76 -1.92 -3.79 -9.49
CA VAL A 76 -0.70 -3.06 -9.84
C VAL A 76 0.29 -3.98 -10.54
N PRO A 77 0.41 -3.91 -11.88
CA PRO A 77 1.34 -4.74 -12.64
C PRO A 77 2.76 -4.18 -12.60
N PHE A 78 3.72 -5.04 -12.26
CA PHE A 78 5.16 -4.74 -12.30
C PHE A 78 5.88 -5.50 -13.41
N LYS A 79 5.36 -6.66 -13.83
CA LYS A 79 5.98 -7.54 -14.83
C LYS A 79 4.92 -8.25 -15.70
N PRO A 80 5.28 -8.69 -16.93
CA PRO A 80 4.33 -9.37 -17.82
C PRO A 80 3.63 -10.59 -17.21
N SER A 81 4.32 -11.34 -16.35
CA SER A 81 3.74 -12.50 -15.66
C SER A 81 2.59 -12.13 -14.72
N ASP A 82 2.52 -10.89 -14.24
CA ASP A 82 1.40 -10.45 -13.40
C ASP A 82 0.08 -10.47 -14.19
N PHE A 83 0.12 -10.06 -15.47
CA PHE A 83 -1.06 -10.11 -16.34
C PHE A 83 -1.46 -11.55 -16.70
N LEU A 84 -0.49 -12.45 -16.82
CA LEU A 84 -0.77 -13.88 -17.02
C LEU A 84 -1.52 -14.45 -15.82
N TRP A 85 -1.02 -14.18 -14.61
CA TRP A 85 -1.72 -14.56 -13.37
C TRP A 85 -3.13 -13.97 -13.30
N LEU A 86 -3.28 -12.67 -13.58
CA LEU A 86 -4.59 -12.01 -13.53
C LEU A 86 -5.58 -12.66 -14.50
N ARG A 87 -5.14 -12.92 -15.73
CA ARG A 87 -5.96 -13.63 -16.73
C ARG A 87 -6.37 -15.02 -16.22
N GLU A 88 -5.46 -15.74 -15.59
CA GLU A 88 -5.69 -17.11 -15.13
C GLU A 88 -6.71 -17.18 -13.99
N VAL A 89 -6.59 -16.31 -12.99
CA VAL A 89 -7.55 -16.29 -11.87
C VAL A 89 -8.93 -15.81 -12.29
N LEU A 90 -9.02 -14.88 -13.27
CA LEU A 90 -10.29 -14.40 -13.80
C LEU A 90 -10.98 -15.44 -14.70
N LEU A 91 -10.22 -16.13 -15.55
CA LEU A 91 -10.76 -17.19 -16.42
C LEU A 91 -10.86 -18.55 -15.74
N LYS A 92 -10.38 -18.67 -14.50
CA LYS A 92 -10.32 -19.92 -13.71
C LYS A 92 -9.61 -21.04 -14.47
N THR A 93 -8.58 -20.70 -15.23
CA THR A 93 -7.78 -21.66 -16.00
C THR A 93 -6.69 -22.25 -15.10
N ARG A 94 -6.56 -23.58 -15.07
CA ARG A 94 -5.54 -24.30 -14.28
C ARG A 94 -4.17 -24.27 -14.95
N ASN A 95 -3.61 -23.08 -15.16
CA ASN A 95 -2.22 -22.95 -15.54
C ASN A 95 -1.35 -22.66 -14.32
N GLU A 96 -0.24 -23.38 -14.22
CA GLU A 96 0.72 -23.23 -13.16
C GLU A 96 1.68 -22.08 -13.47
N THR A 97 1.22 -20.83 -13.57
CA THR A 97 2.15 -19.69 -13.59
C THR A 97 2.81 -19.57 -12.22
N LYS A 98 3.79 -20.44 -11.97
CA LYS A 98 4.59 -20.55 -10.75
C LYS A 98 5.96 -19.87 -10.91
N VAL A 99 6.33 -19.55 -12.16
CA VAL A 99 7.66 -19.07 -12.53
C VAL A 99 7.69 -17.54 -12.53
N GLY A 100 8.71 -16.97 -11.91
CA GLY A 100 8.95 -15.52 -11.90
C GLY A 100 8.31 -14.76 -10.74
N PHE A 101 7.69 -15.46 -9.78
CA PHE A 101 7.16 -14.89 -8.54
C PHE A 101 8.04 -15.26 -7.35
N TRP A 102 8.42 -14.27 -6.53
CA TRP A 102 9.25 -14.49 -5.34
C TRP A 102 8.45 -15.06 -4.16
N HIS A 103 7.15 -14.78 -4.13
CA HIS A 103 6.16 -15.42 -3.26
C HIS A 103 5.01 -15.92 -4.14
N GLN A 104 4.55 -17.15 -3.88
CA GLN A 104 3.56 -17.77 -4.77
C GLN A 104 2.22 -17.06 -4.65
N PRO A 105 1.67 -16.51 -5.74
CA PRO A 105 0.37 -15.87 -5.72
C PRO A 105 -0.74 -16.94 -5.57
N PRO A 106 -1.94 -16.56 -5.12
CA PRO A 106 -3.01 -17.52 -4.92
C PRO A 106 -3.49 -18.06 -6.28
N GLN A 107 -3.79 -19.36 -6.32
CA GLN A 107 -4.30 -20.03 -7.53
C GLN A 107 -5.75 -19.65 -7.85
N GLN A 108 -6.47 -19.13 -6.85
CA GLN A 108 -7.84 -18.67 -6.98
C GLN A 108 -7.94 -17.30 -6.32
N TRP A 109 -8.69 -16.40 -6.95
CA TRP A 109 -8.97 -15.08 -6.41
C TRP A 109 -10.47 -14.84 -6.46
N ASN A 110 -11.12 -14.88 -5.30
CA ASN A 110 -12.56 -14.78 -5.12
C ASN A 110 -13.01 -13.33 -4.90
N GLY A 111 -12.42 -12.39 -5.64
CA GLY A 111 -12.80 -10.97 -5.61
C GLY A 111 -13.97 -10.64 -6.53
N ASN A 112 -14.67 -9.56 -6.22
CA ASN A 112 -15.72 -9.04 -7.09
C ASN A 112 -15.10 -8.38 -8.34
N ILE A 113 -15.27 -9.00 -9.51
CA ILE A 113 -14.70 -8.53 -10.78
C ILE A 113 -15.21 -7.12 -11.14
N SER A 114 -16.45 -6.76 -10.79
CA SER A 114 -16.98 -5.41 -11.02
C SER A 114 -16.24 -4.32 -10.23
N GLN A 115 -15.58 -4.71 -9.13
CA GLN A 115 -14.74 -3.83 -8.31
C GLN A 115 -13.24 -3.90 -8.64
N LEU A 116 -12.84 -4.75 -9.60
CA LEU A 116 -11.46 -4.83 -10.05
C LEU A 116 -11.11 -3.64 -10.96
N ARG A 117 -9.96 -3.02 -10.73
CA ARG A 117 -9.33 -2.03 -11.62
C ARG A 117 -7.89 -2.40 -11.87
N ILE A 118 -7.34 -2.01 -13.02
CA ILE A 118 -5.92 -2.14 -13.34
C ILE A 118 -5.31 -0.74 -13.25
N LEU A 119 -4.29 -0.58 -12.42
CA LEU A 119 -3.58 0.69 -12.31
C LEU A 119 -2.82 0.94 -13.61
N ASN A 120 -2.95 2.15 -14.15
CA ASN A 120 -2.13 2.58 -15.29
C ASN A 120 -0.65 2.55 -14.87
N PRO A 121 0.23 1.79 -15.55
CA PRO A 121 1.65 1.70 -15.22
C PRO A 121 2.37 3.06 -15.15
N TYR A 122 1.82 4.09 -15.80
CA TYR A 122 2.34 5.45 -15.71
C TYR A 122 2.36 6.00 -14.28
N VAL A 123 1.40 5.62 -13.43
CA VAL A 123 1.37 6.05 -12.01
C VAL A 123 2.57 5.50 -11.26
N THR A 124 2.93 4.23 -11.51
CA THR A 124 4.13 3.59 -10.96
C THR A 124 5.41 4.22 -11.53
N TYR A 125 5.42 4.50 -12.83
CA TYR A 125 6.53 5.18 -13.50
C TYR A 125 6.79 6.58 -12.91
N GLU A 126 5.74 7.38 -12.73
CA GLU A 126 5.84 8.72 -12.16
C GLU A 126 6.31 8.69 -10.71
N ALA A 127 5.74 7.82 -9.89
CA ALA A 127 6.20 7.59 -8.52
C ALA A 127 7.70 7.27 -8.48
N THR A 128 8.14 6.37 -9.35
CA THR A 128 9.53 5.88 -9.37
C THR A 128 10.53 6.90 -9.92
N TYR A 129 10.25 7.47 -11.09
CA TYR A 129 11.24 8.20 -11.87
C TYR A 129 11.06 9.71 -11.84
N LYS A 130 9.86 10.21 -11.53
CA LYS A 130 9.61 11.65 -11.41
C LYS A 130 9.63 12.12 -9.97
N LEU A 131 8.93 11.41 -9.07
CA LEU A 131 8.86 11.78 -7.66
C LEU A 131 10.15 11.40 -6.92
N LEU A 132 10.54 10.13 -6.96
CA LEU A 132 11.74 9.64 -6.28
C LEU A 132 13.04 9.85 -7.07
N GLN A 133 12.95 10.20 -8.36
CA GLN A 133 14.10 10.43 -9.25
C GLN A 133 15.10 9.26 -9.25
N LEU A 134 14.61 8.02 -9.14
CA LEU A 134 15.47 6.84 -9.15
C LEU A 134 16.12 6.66 -10.53
N ASN A 135 17.30 6.04 -10.57
CA ASN A 135 17.95 5.73 -11.83
C ASN A 135 17.26 4.54 -12.51
N ALA A 136 16.75 4.72 -13.73
CA ALA A 136 16.13 3.66 -14.55
C ALA A 136 17.03 2.43 -14.71
N SER A 137 18.34 2.61 -14.81
CA SER A 137 19.33 1.52 -14.94
C SER A 137 19.45 0.67 -13.67
N SER A 138 19.03 1.18 -12.51
CA SER A 138 19.13 0.45 -11.23
C SER A 138 18.12 -0.68 -11.07
N ARG A 139 17.10 -0.75 -11.95
CA ARG A 139 15.94 -1.65 -11.86
C ARG A 139 15.15 -1.54 -10.54
N ARG A 140 15.43 -0.52 -9.72
CA ARG A 140 14.65 -0.20 -8.52
C ARG A 140 13.38 0.55 -8.89
N TYR A 141 12.34 0.32 -8.11
CA TYR A 141 11.06 1.00 -8.25
C TYR A 141 10.49 1.41 -6.90
N ALA A 142 9.53 2.34 -6.93
CA ALA A 142 8.87 2.83 -5.73
C ALA A 142 8.10 1.71 -4.99
N THR A 143 8.06 1.75 -3.66
CA THR A 143 7.18 0.86 -2.89
C THR A 143 5.71 1.10 -3.21
N MET A 144 4.87 0.12 -2.89
CA MET A 144 3.42 0.25 -3.01
C MET A 144 2.87 1.47 -2.24
N GLY A 145 3.53 1.86 -1.13
CA GLY A 145 3.15 3.05 -0.35
C GLY A 145 3.34 4.34 -1.12
N ILE A 146 4.48 4.52 -1.80
CA ILE A 146 4.73 5.72 -2.63
C ILE A 146 3.87 5.70 -3.89
N ILE A 147 3.62 4.53 -4.49
CA ILE A 147 2.69 4.40 -5.63
C ILE A 147 1.27 4.81 -5.22
N ALA A 148 0.80 4.36 -4.06
CA ALA A 148 -0.50 4.73 -3.51
C ALA A 148 -0.59 6.22 -3.18
N LEU A 149 0.48 6.82 -2.64
CA LEU A 149 0.56 8.27 -2.42
C LEU A 149 0.48 9.04 -3.74
N ASN A 150 1.20 8.61 -4.78
CA ASN A 150 1.09 9.24 -6.10
C ASN A 150 -0.34 9.16 -6.64
N LEU A 151 -0.99 8.00 -6.52
CA LEU A 151 -2.41 7.84 -6.88
C LEU A 151 -3.31 8.78 -6.07
N ALA A 152 -3.12 8.86 -4.75
CA ALA A 152 -3.91 9.74 -3.87
C ALA A 152 -3.76 11.22 -4.27
N LEU A 153 -2.55 11.67 -4.57
CA LEU A 153 -2.28 13.04 -5.00
C LEU A 153 -2.96 13.40 -6.33
N HIS A 154 -3.27 12.42 -7.19
CA HIS A 154 -4.02 12.65 -8.43
C HIS A 154 -5.54 12.70 -8.25
N ILE A 155 -6.09 12.09 -7.19
CA ILE A 155 -7.54 11.89 -7.04
C ILE A 155 -8.15 12.58 -5.81
N CYS A 156 -7.33 13.20 -4.95
CA CYS A 156 -7.73 13.76 -3.68
C CYS A 156 -7.32 15.23 -3.56
N GLN A 157 -8.07 16.01 -2.75
CA GLN A 157 -7.69 17.39 -2.44
C GLN A 157 -6.82 17.49 -1.18
N GLU A 158 -6.96 16.53 -0.26
CA GLU A 158 -6.16 16.42 0.95
C GLU A 158 -5.71 14.96 1.09
N VAL A 159 -4.43 14.76 1.41
CA VAL A 159 -3.83 13.44 1.55
C VAL A 159 -3.15 13.33 2.91
N ASN A 160 -3.68 12.43 3.73
CA ASN A 160 -3.11 12.05 5.01
C ASN A 160 -2.44 10.67 4.91
N ILE A 161 -1.54 10.38 5.83
CA ILE A 161 -0.87 9.08 5.93
C ILE A 161 -0.88 8.56 7.35
N ALA A 162 -0.87 7.25 7.49
CA ALA A 162 -0.59 6.55 8.75
C ALA A 162 0.16 5.25 8.46
N GLY A 163 0.97 4.77 9.41
CA GLY A 163 1.69 3.50 9.24
C GLY A 163 2.80 3.54 8.18
N PHE A 164 3.39 4.71 7.94
CA PHE A 164 4.59 4.86 7.12
C PHE A 164 5.86 4.81 7.98
N GLY A 165 6.99 4.57 7.33
CA GLY A 165 8.30 4.45 7.96
C GLY A 165 8.74 3.00 8.17
N TYR A 166 10.05 2.84 8.40
CA TYR A 166 10.70 1.55 8.63
C TYR A 166 11.55 1.64 9.90
N PRO A 167 11.75 0.53 10.62
CA PRO A 167 12.76 0.46 11.68
C PRO A 167 14.12 0.96 11.17
N GLY A 168 14.88 1.64 12.02
CA GLY A 168 16.21 2.13 11.66
C GLY A 168 17.15 0.97 11.28
N ASN A 169 18.19 1.25 10.47
CA ASN A 169 19.11 0.21 9.96
C ASN A 169 19.78 -0.66 11.04
N HIS A 170 19.81 -0.20 12.30
CA HIS A 170 20.37 -0.90 13.44
C HIS A 170 19.33 -1.55 14.37
N ASP A 171 18.04 -1.32 14.12
CA ASP A 171 16.94 -1.93 14.87
C ASP A 171 16.49 -3.21 14.17
N ASN A 172 17.02 -4.35 14.65
CA ASN A 172 16.62 -5.68 14.16
C ASN A 172 15.53 -6.32 15.02
N THR A 173 15.02 -5.60 16.03
CA THR A 173 14.04 -6.10 17.01
C THR A 173 12.62 -5.63 16.72
N ALA A 174 12.47 -4.43 16.16
CA ALA A 174 11.17 -3.91 15.80
C ALA A 174 10.59 -4.67 14.58
N PRO A 175 9.32 -5.10 14.65
CA PRO A 175 8.63 -5.62 13.48
C PRO A 175 8.58 -4.56 12.37
N ILE A 176 8.64 -5.00 11.12
CA ILE A 176 8.45 -4.11 9.97
C ILE A 176 6.96 -3.75 9.86
N HIS A 177 6.08 -4.74 10.08
CA HIS A 177 4.65 -4.57 9.92
C HIS A 177 3.88 -4.55 11.25
N TYR A 178 2.76 -3.83 11.30
CA TYR A 178 1.90 -3.78 12.49
C TYR A 178 1.26 -5.12 12.85
N TYR A 179 1.26 -6.08 11.92
CA TYR A 179 0.70 -7.41 12.06
C TYR A 179 1.74 -8.53 12.17
N ASN A 180 3.03 -8.19 12.14
CA ASN A 180 4.10 -9.16 12.29
C ASN A 180 4.46 -9.37 13.76
N THR A 181 4.51 -10.62 14.20
CA THR A 181 4.91 -11.02 15.55
C THR A 181 6.34 -11.59 15.63
N GLY A 182 7.20 -11.43 14.61
CA GLY A 182 8.63 -11.73 14.77
C GLY A 182 9.46 -12.20 13.57
N ARG A 183 9.23 -11.74 12.33
CA ARG A 183 10.17 -11.99 11.21
C ARG A 183 10.48 -10.74 10.40
N SER A 184 11.77 -10.50 10.18
CA SER A 184 12.29 -9.53 9.22
C SER A 184 12.53 -10.25 7.89
N ARG A 185 12.00 -9.69 6.78
CA ARG A 185 12.48 -10.03 5.45
C ARG A 185 13.12 -8.80 4.84
N LYS A 186 14.42 -8.63 5.13
CA LYS A 186 15.28 -7.68 4.42
C LYS A 186 15.29 -7.95 2.90
N GLU A 187 14.97 -9.17 2.47
CA GLU A 187 14.92 -9.59 1.06
C GLU A 187 13.82 -8.89 0.24
N GLU A 188 12.68 -8.59 0.84
CA GLU A 188 11.53 -7.95 0.17
C GLU A 188 11.81 -6.47 -0.15
N LEU A 189 12.77 -5.84 0.55
CA LEU A 189 13.05 -4.41 0.44
C LEU A 189 14.24 -4.07 -0.47
N ILE A 190 14.97 -5.06 -0.97
CA ILE A 190 16.18 -4.86 -1.80
C ILE A 190 15.86 -4.11 -3.11
N GLN A 191 14.66 -4.31 -3.64
CA GLN A 191 14.21 -3.70 -4.90
C GLN A 191 13.83 -2.22 -4.74
N HIS A 192 13.79 -1.70 -3.51
CA HIS A 192 13.39 -0.34 -3.18
C HIS A 192 14.57 0.50 -2.66
N ASN A 193 14.46 1.82 -2.77
CA ASN A 193 15.40 2.75 -2.15
C ASN A 193 14.71 3.49 -1.00
N LEU A 194 14.66 2.83 0.16
CA LEU A 194 13.92 3.35 1.33
C LEU A 194 14.45 4.69 1.83
N THR A 195 15.73 4.97 1.63
CA THR A 195 16.31 6.28 1.95
C THR A 195 15.73 7.37 1.05
N ALA A 196 15.64 7.13 -0.26
CA ALA A 196 15.03 8.09 -1.19
C ALA A 196 13.55 8.30 -0.87
N GLU A 197 12.82 7.23 -0.55
CA GLU A 197 11.41 7.30 -0.17
C GLU A 197 11.19 8.07 1.14
N GLY A 198 11.98 7.77 2.18
CA GLY A 198 11.92 8.48 3.45
C GLY A 198 12.22 9.97 3.30
N ASN A 199 13.28 10.32 2.55
CA ASN A 199 13.62 11.72 2.28
C ASN A 199 12.53 12.46 1.50
N TRP A 200 11.93 11.79 0.50
CA TRP A 200 10.83 12.37 -0.26
C TRP A 200 9.59 12.59 0.62
N LEU A 201 9.24 11.61 1.45
CA LEU A 201 8.09 11.68 2.35
C LEU A 201 8.22 12.82 3.35
N LEU A 202 9.38 12.92 4.02
CA LEU A 202 9.69 14.02 4.95
C LEU A 202 9.53 15.37 4.28
N LYS A 203 10.08 15.53 3.07
CA LYS A 203 9.95 16.78 2.29
C LYS A 203 8.50 17.13 1.96
N MET A 204 7.64 16.14 1.69
CA MET A 204 6.22 16.39 1.41
C MET A 204 5.44 16.78 2.68
N ILE A 205 5.79 16.18 3.82
CA ILE A 205 5.22 16.54 5.13
C ILE A 205 5.63 17.96 5.53
N GLU A 206 6.91 18.29 5.45
CA GLU A 206 7.44 19.62 5.79
C GLU A 206 6.82 20.74 4.93
N ARG A 207 6.44 20.42 3.69
CA ARG A 207 5.78 21.36 2.76
C ARG A 207 4.26 21.42 2.92
N GLY A 208 3.68 20.62 3.81
CA GLY A 208 2.23 20.54 4.00
C GLY A 208 1.47 19.96 2.80
N VAL A 209 2.15 19.23 1.91
CA VAL A 209 1.49 18.53 0.78
C VAL A 209 0.78 17.27 1.27
N ILE A 210 1.35 16.63 2.29
CA ILE A 210 0.83 15.43 2.95
C ILE A 210 0.88 15.66 4.46
N ALA A 211 -0.09 15.18 5.21
CA ALA A 211 -0.03 15.19 6.67
C ALA A 211 0.08 13.77 7.25
N ASP A 212 0.99 13.57 8.21
CA ASP A 212 1.12 12.31 8.93
C ASP A 212 0.31 12.36 10.23
N LEU A 213 -0.60 11.40 10.42
CA LEU A 213 -1.39 11.29 11.64
C LEU A 213 -0.51 11.14 12.88
N ALA A 214 0.66 10.52 12.77
CA ALA A 214 1.58 10.37 13.90
C ALA A 214 2.37 11.65 14.21
N SER A 215 2.31 12.68 13.36
CA SER A 215 3.06 13.92 13.58
C SER A 215 2.47 14.73 14.74
N PRO A 216 3.32 15.32 15.61
CA PRO A 216 2.84 16.18 16.70
C PRO A 216 2.00 17.36 16.19
N ALA A 217 2.34 17.89 15.02
CA ALA A 217 1.61 18.99 14.40
C ALA A 217 0.15 18.61 14.05
N PHE A 218 -0.07 17.39 13.55
CA PHE A 218 -1.41 16.89 13.23
C PHE A 218 -2.24 16.65 14.51
N GLN A 219 -1.62 16.02 15.51
CA GLN A 219 -2.25 15.71 16.81
C GLN A 219 -2.59 16.95 17.64
N ALA A 220 -1.94 18.09 17.40
CA ALA A 220 -2.26 19.34 18.08
C ALA A 220 -3.49 20.05 17.50
N GLN A 221 -3.96 19.64 16.31
CA GLN A 221 -5.04 20.32 15.56
C GLN A 221 -6.36 19.52 15.54
N ASN A 222 -6.35 18.26 15.96
CA ASN A 222 -7.47 17.32 15.89
C ASN A 222 -7.59 16.49 17.17
#